data_AF-A0A1W1WUU8-F1
#
_entry.id   AF-A0A1W1WUU8-F1
#
_cell.length_a   1.000
_cell.length_b   1.000
_cell.length_c   1.000
_cell.angle_alpha   90.00
_cell.angle_beta   90.00
_cell.angle_gamma   90.00
#
_symmetry.space_group_name_H-M   'P 1'
#
loop_
_entity.id
_entity.type
_entity.pdbx_description
1 polymer ?
#
loop_
_entity_poly.entity_id
_entity_poly.type
_entity_poly.pdbx_seq_one_letter_code
_entity_poly.pdbx_strand_id
1 'polypeptide(L)'
;MKKGLSMLTAIIFMLIIGLILSLTISLLSTNVSKTTQIYIYEQAKLLAQSATDYAVLAASAHPNNSCLNAVNFTYQNSFDINITLYYIGSGLPAGCNMLDNNLNNQESNKTLIIDTKVSLRPSLAQDSAPISYVKRTIQKL
;
A
#
# COMPACT_ATOMS: atom_id res chain seq x y z
N MET A 1 59.74 -20.44 23.66
CA MET A 1 59.22 -19.38 22.74
C MET A 1 57.87 -19.70 22.10
N LYS A 2 57.49 -20.97 21.84
CA LYS A 2 56.20 -21.33 21.19
C LYS A 2 54.91 -20.94 21.96
N LYS A 3 54.97 -20.76 23.29
CA LYS A 3 53.80 -20.45 24.13
C LYS A 3 53.28 -19.01 23.98
N GLY A 4 54.15 -18.03 23.72
CA GLY A 4 53.74 -16.64 23.51
C GLY A 4 53.06 -16.41 22.16
N LEU A 5 53.54 -17.07 21.10
CA LEU A 5 52.96 -16.98 19.76
C LEU A 5 51.55 -17.60 19.71
N SER A 6 51.33 -18.72 20.41
CA SER A 6 50.01 -19.36 20.52
C SER A 6 48.98 -18.45 21.21
N MET A 7 49.38 -17.77 22.29
CA MET A 7 48.49 -16.86 23.01
C MET A 7 48.13 -15.63 22.16
N LEU A 8 49.08 -15.08 21.40
CA LEU A 8 48.84 -13.95 20.50
C LEU A 8 47.86 -14.31 19.38
N THR A 9 48.03 -15.49 18.75
CA THR A 9 47.10 -15.95 17.70
C THR A 9 45.68 -16.15 18.23
N ALA A 10 45.52 -16.66 19.46
CA ALA A 10 44.20 -16.85 20.06
C ALA A 10 43.46 -15.52 20.29
N ILE A 11 44.16 -14.47 20.73
CA ILE A 11 43.59 -13.13 20.91
C ILE A 11 43.14 -12.56 19.56
N ILE A 12 43.95 -12.69 18.51
CA ILE A 12 43.61 -12.21 17.17
C ILE A 12 42.36 -12.92 16.64
N PHE A 13 42.28 -14.25 16.80
CA PHE A 13 41.08 -15.00 16.41
C PHE A 13 39.83 -14.53 17.17
N MET A 14 39.95 -14.27 18.47
CA MET A 14 38.83 -13.77 19.27
C MET A 14 38.35 -12.39 18.81
N LEU A 15 39.27 -11.50 18.42
CA LEU A 15 38.94 -10.18 17.88
C LEU A 15 38.23 -10.29 16.52
N ILE A 16 38.70 -11.16 15.62
CA ILE A 16 38.07 -11.38 14.31
C ILE A 16 36.64 -11.89 14.48
N ILE A 17 36.43 -12.86 15.39
CA ILE A 17 35.09 -13.38 15.69
C ILE A 17 34.20 -12.27 16.25
N GLY A 18 34.72 -11.45 17.16
CA GLY A 18 33.99 -10.29 17.70
C GLY A 18 33.55 -9.29 16.64
N LEU A 19 34.41 -8.99 15.67
CA LEU A 19 34.10 -8.08 14.56
C LEU A 19 33.02 -8.65 13.64
N ILE A 20 33.11 -9.94 13.30
CA ILE A 20 32.11 -10.62 12.46
C ILE A 20 30.76 -10.64 13.19
N LEU A 21 30.74 -10.99 14.48
CA LEU A 21 29.52 -11.01 15.28
C LEU A 21 28.87 -9.62 15.35
N SER A 22 29.65 -8.57 15.61
CA SER A 22 29.15 -7.19 15.63
C SER A 22 28.51 -6.80 14.30
N LEU A 23 29.19 -7.09 13.18
CA LEU A 23 28.66 -6.81 11.84
C LEU A 23 27.36 -7.58 11.55
N THR A 24 27.30 -8.86 11.93
CA THR A 24 26.09 -9.67 11.73
C THR A 24 24.89 -9.12 12.51
N ILE A 25 25.09 -8.67 13.75
CA ILE A 25 24.02 -8.08 14.56
C ILE A 25 23.51 -6.79 13.92
N SER A 26 24.39 -5.93 13.41
CA SER A 26 24.00 -4.70 12.71
C SER A 26 23.23 -4.96 11.41
N LEU A 27 23.59 -6.01 10.67
CA LEU A 27 22.87 -6.42 9.46
C LEU A 27 21.50 -7.04 9.82
N LEU A 28 21.42 -7.83 10.88
CA LEU A 28 20.15 -8.42 11.32
C LEU A 28 19.16 -7.34 11.77
N SER A 29 19.60 -6.36 12.56
CA SER A 29 18.71 -5.28 13.03
C SER A 29 18.15 -4.44 11.87
N THR A 30 18.99 -4.10 10.89
CA THR A 30 18.56 -3.35 9.71
C THR A 30 17.66 -4.16 8.78
N ASN A 31 17.88 -5.47 8.65
CA ASN A 31 17.01 -6.34 7.85
C ASN A 31 15.62 -6.50 8.48
N VAL A 32 15.52 -6.64 9.81
CA VAL A 32 14.21 -6.74 10.49
C VAL A 32 13.37 -5.50 10.22
N SER A 33 13.94 -4.29 10.34
CA SER A 33 13.22 -3.04 10.07
C SER A 33 12.78 -2.87 8.61
N LYS A 34 13.52 -3.45 7.66
CA LYS A 34 13.14 -3.44 6.23
C LYS A 34 12.02 -4.44 5.94
N THR A 35 12.12 -5.65 6.51
CA THR A 35 11.11 -6.70 6.32
C THR A 35 9.74 -6.26 6.86
N THR A 36 9.69 -5.58 8.00
CA THR A 36 8.42 -5.05 8.54
C THR A 36 7.78 -4.00 7.63
N GLN A 37 8.57 -3.09 7.07
CA GLN A 37 8.06 -2.08 6.12
C GLN A 37 7.52 -2.73 4.84
N ILE A 38 8.23 -3.72 4.29
CA ILE A 38 7.76 -4.47 3.12
C ILE A 38 6.46 -5.21 3.44
N TYR A 39 6.37 -5.84 4.62
CA TYR A 39 5.15 -6.53 5.05
C TYR A 39 3.93 -5.58 5.17
N ILE A 40 4.12 -4.38 5.73
CA ILE A 40 3.06 -3.37 5.83
C ILE A 40 2.66 -2.85 4.44
N TYR A 41 3.63 -2.67 3.55
CA TYR A 41 3.37 -2.25 2.16
C TYR A 41 2.58 -3.29 1.37
N GLU A 42 2.96 -4.57 1.44
CA GLU A 42 2.22 -5.65 0.75
C GLU A 42 0.80 -5.82 1.32
N GLN A 43 0.62 -5.65 2.63
CA GLN A 43 -0.73 -5.59 3.22
C GLN A 43 -1.55 -4.42 2.67
N ALA A 44 -0.97 -3.22 2.59
CA ALA A 44 -1.66 -2.05 2.03
C ALA A 44 -2.07 -2.27 0.56
N LYS A 45 -1.22 -2.95 -0.21
CA LYS A 45 -1.50 -3.34 -1.60
C LYS A 45 -2.64 -4.35 -1.70
N LEU A 46 -2.67 -5.39 -0.87
CA LEU A 46 -3.76 -6.36 -0.83
C LEU A 46 -5.08 -5.71 -0.40
N LEU A 47 -5.03 -4.84 0.61
CA LEU A 47 -6.18 -4.05 1.05
C LEU A 47 -6.69 -3.13 -0.07
N ALA A 48 -5.80 -2.49 -0.84
CA ALA A 48 -6.21 -1.68 -1.96
C ALA A 48 -6.88 -2.50 -3.06
N GLN A 49 -6.44 -3.74 -3.28
CA GLN A 49 -7.07 -4.63 -4.25
C GLN A 49 -8.47 -5.06 -3.82
N SER A 50 -8.64 -5.55 -2.59
CA SER A 50 -9.96 -5.93 -2.09
C SER A 50 -10.92 -4.73 -2.01
N ALA A 51 -10.40 -3.56 -1.64
CA ALA A 51 -11.13 -2.30 -1.66
C ALA A 51 -11.59 -1.92 -3.07
N THR A 52 -10.74 -2.06 -4.10
CA THR A 52 -11.15 -1.82 -5.49
C THR A 52 -12.27 -2.77 -5.92
N ASP A 53 -12.18 -4.05 -5.57
CA ASP A 53 -13.18 -5.05 -5.96
C ASP A 53 -14.53 -4.78 -5.28
N TYR A 54 -14.48 -4.37 -4.00
CA TYR A 54 -15.66 -3.92 -3.27
C TYR A 54 -16.28 -2.66 -3.90
N ALA A 55 -15.46 -1.70 -4.33
CA ALA A 55 -15.94 -0.48 -4.97
C ALA A 55 -16.62 -0.77 -6.33
N VAL A 56 -16.09 -1.71 -7.12
CA VAL A 56 -16.75 -2.16 -8.36
C VAL A 56 -18.11 -2.79 -8.06
N LEU A 57 -18.18 -3.65 -7.05
CA LEU A 57 -19.44 -4.28 -6.64
C LEU A 57 -20.46 -3.24 -6.15
N ALA A 58 -20.02 -2.31 -5.31
CA ALA A 58 -20.86 -1.25 -4.77
C ALA A 58 -21.36 -0.30 -5.87
N ALA A 59 -20.52 0.03 -6.85
CA ALA A 59 -20.91 0.82 -8.02
C ALA A 59 -21.92 0.08 -8.90
N SER A 60 -21.75 -1.23 -9.10
CA SER A 60 -22.66 -2.06 -9.89
C SER A 60 -24.02 -2.24 -9.21
N ALA A 61 -24.05 -2.25 -7.87
CA ALA A 61 -25.27 -2.36 -7.07
C ALA A 61 -26.14 -1.08 -7.06
N HIS A 62 -25.67 0.03 -7.64
CA HIS A 62 -26.40 1.30 -7.72
C HIS A 62 -26.85 1.62 -9.16
N PRO A 63 -27.85 0.89 -9.72
CA PRO A 63 -28.15 0.99 -11.14
C PRO A 63 -28.92 2.25 -11.57
N ASN A 64 -29.65 2.97 -10.69
CA ASN A 64 -30.74 3.83 -11.20
C ASN A 64 -31.06 5.18 -10.52
N ASN A 65 -30.34 5.69 -9.50
CA ASN A 65 -30.57 7.10 -9.08
C ASN A 65 -29.55 7.75 -8.14
N SER A 66 -28.51 7.04 -7.71
CA SER A 66 -27.50 7.60 -6.82
C SER A 66 -26.14 7.08 -7.24
N CYS A 67 -25.26 7.95 -7.71
CA CYS A 67 -23.86 7.60 -7.97
C CYS A 67 -23.09 7.53 -6.67
N LEU A 68 -22.20 6.55 -6.60
CA LEU A 68 -21.27 6.41 -5.50
C LEU A 68 -20.02 7.21 -5.81
N ASN A 69 -19.82 8.36 -5.16
CA ASN A 69 -18.67 9.23 -5.42
C ASN A 69 -17.43 8.83 -4.61
N ALA A 70 -17.64 8.37 -3.38
CA ALA A 70 -16.57 7.99 -2.48
C ALA A 70 -17.01 6.88 -1.53
N VAL A 71 -16.07 6.01 -1.18
CA VAL A 71 -16.23 4.96 -0.18
C VAL A 71 -15.01 5.01 0.71
N ASN A 72 -15.20 5.36 1.97
CA ASN A 72 -14.11 5.47 2.94
C ASN A 72 -14.36 4.51 4.09
N PHE A 73 -13.35 3.73 4.45
CA PHE A 73 -13.42 2.83 5.60
C PHE A 73 -12.04 2.66 6.23
N THR A 74 -12.03 2.16 7.45
CA THR A 74 -10.81 1.93 8.22
C THR A 74 -10.67 0.45 8.51
N TYR A 75 -9.46 -0.08 8.32
CA TYR A 75 -9.15 -1.46 8.66
C TYR A 75 -8.40 -1.52 9.99
N GLN A 76 -9.02 -2.14 10.99
CA GLN A 76 -8.47 -2.36 12.33
C GLN A 76 -7.82 -1.10 12.94
N ASN A 77 -8.40 0.07 12.69
CA ASN A 77 -7.91 1.36 13.16
C ASN A 77 -6.45 1.68 12.76
N SER A 78 -5.89 0.94 11.80
CA SER A 78 -4.47 0.97 11.43
C SER A 78 -4.24 1.49 10.02
N PHE A 79 -5.12 1.11 9.08
CA PHE A 79 -5.10 1.63 7.72
C PHE A 79 -6.36 2.45 7.44
N ASP A 80 -6.18 3.63 6.87
CA ASP A 80 -7.25 4.44 6.28
C ASP A 80 -7.32 4.11 4.78
N ILE A 81 -8.50 3.70 4.33
CA ILE A 81 -8.78 3.33 2.94
C ILE A 81 -9.77 4.35 2.39
N ASN A 82 -9.30 5.15 1.45
CA ASN A 82 -10.11 6.16 0.77
C ASN A 82 -10.27 5.78 -0.69
N ILE A 83 -11.51 5.62 -1.12
CA ILE A 83 -11.85 5.28 -2.51
C ILE A 83 -12.63 6.44 -3.09
N THR A 84 -12.20 6.94 -4.24
CA THR A 84 -12.91 7.94 -5.03
C THR A 84 -13.23 7.36 -6.40
N LEU A 85 -14.49 7.48 -6.79
CA LEU A 85 -15.03 6.98 -8.03
C LEU A 85 -15.28 8.15 -8.97
N TYR A 86 -14.88 7.99 -10.22
CA TYR A 86 -15.05 8.96 -11.29
C TYR A 86 -15.74 8.30 -12.47
N TYR A 87 -16.70 9.00 -13.06
CA TYR A 87 -17.54 8.47 -14.12
C TYR A 87 -17.26 9.18 -15.44
N ILE A 88 -17.26 8.40 -16.53
CA ILE A 88 -17.16 8.87 -17.90
C ILE A 88 -18.37 8.30 -18.66
N GLY A 89 -19.26 9.16 -19.13
CA GLY A 89 -20.51 8.70 -19.73
C GLY A 89 -21.58 9.77 -19.88
N SER A 90 -22.55 9.50 -20.75
CA SER A 90 -23.77 10.27 -20.88
C SER A 90 -24.95 9.52 -20.21
N GLY A 91 -25.86 10.26 -19.58
CA GLY A 91 -27.03 9.68 -18.89
C GLY A 91 -26.80 9.21 -17.44
N LEU A 92 -25.79 9.75 -16.76
CA LEU A 92 -25.61 9.57 -15.32
C LEU A 92 -26.51 10.54 -14.52
N PRO A 93 -26.99 10.15 -13.31
CA PRO A 93 -27.78 11.03 -12.46
C PRO A 93 -27.00 12.27 -12.01
N ALA A 94 -27.71 13.33 -11.58
CA ALA A 94 -27.06 14.55 -11.10
C ALA A 94 -26.28 14.28 -9.79
N GLY A 95 -25.07 14.83 -9.66
CA GLY A 95 -24.25 14.72 -8.44
C GLY A 95 -23.15 13.65 -8.49
N CYS A 96 -22.98 12.93 -9.60
CA CYS A 96 -21.83 12.05 -9.81
C CYS A 96 -20.56 12.85 -10.09
N ASN A 97 -19.40 12.35 -9.64
CA ASN A 97 -18.10 12.87 -10.06
C ASN A 97 -17.83 12.52 -11.53
N MET A 98 -18.42 13.30 -12.44
CA MET A 98 -18.24 13.14 -13.88
C MET A 98 -16.95 13.82 -14.33
N LEU A 99 -16.12 13.09 -15.08
CA LEU A 99 -14.92 13.63 -15.72
C LEU A 99 -15.22 14.16 -17.12
N ASP A 100 -16.09 13.47 -17.86
CA ASP A 100 -16.55 13.88 -19.17
C ASP A 100 -17.92 13.25 -19.48
N ASN A 101 -18.77 14.01 -20.19
CA ASN A 101 -20.09 13.59 -20.64
C ASN A 101 -20.26 13.64 -22.17
N ASN A 102 -19.29 14.23 -22.89
CA ASN A 102 -19.38 14.45 -24.34
C ASN A 102 -18.66 13.35 -25.12
N LEU A 103 -19.17 12.12 -25.00
CA LEU A 103 -18.58 10.96 -25.68
C LEU A 103 -19.20 10.76 -27.05
N ASN A 104 -18.36 10.83 -28.10
CA ASN A 104 -18.75 10.46 -29.46
C ASN A 104 -18.83 8.94 -29.68
N ASN A 105 -18.24 8.14 -28.79
CA ASN A 105 -18.20 6.68 -28.89
C ASN A 105 -19.09 6.03 -27.82
N GLN A 106 -20.10 5.27 -28.25
CA GLN A 106 -20.99 4.53 -27.34
C GLN A 106 -20.24 3.49 -26.49
N GLU A 107 -19.11 2.98 -26.98
CA GLU A 107 -18.32 1.97 -26.28
C GLU A 107 -17.68 2.45 -24.99
N SER A 108 -17.37 3.74 -24.89
CA SER A 108 -16.81 4.36 -23.69
C SER A 108 -17.86 4.84 -22.70
N ASN A 109 -19.14 4.75 -23.08
CA ASN A 109 -20.24 5.17 -22.23
C ASN A 109 -20.31 4.28 -20.98
N LYS A 110 -20.49 4.90 -19.81
CA LYS A 110 -20.53 4.25 -18.49
C LYS A 110 -19.21 3.57 -18.08
N THR A 111 -18.09 4.24 -18.34
CA THR A 111 -16.80 3.84 -17.80
C THR A 111 -16.60 4.44 -16.41
N LEU A 112 -16.08 3.64 -15.49
CA LEU A 112 -15.77 4.00 -14.12
C LEU A 112 -14.25 3.98 -13.92
N ILE A 113 -13.69 5.06 -13.38
CA ILE A 113 -12.31 5.14 -12.89
C ILE A 113 -12.38 5.12 -11.37
N ILE A 114 -11.67 4.18 -10.76
CA ILE A 114 -11.65 3.99 -9.31
C ILE A 114 -10.23 4.28 -8.83
N ASP A 115 -10.11 5.29 -7.98
CA ASP A 115 -8.89 5.61 -7.28
C ASP A 115 -9.00 5.13 -5.84
N THR A 116 -8.12 4.21 -5.46
CA THR A 116 -8.03 3.68 -4.10
C THR A 116 -6.69 4.08 -3.51
N LYS A 117 -6.75 4.82 -2.40
CA LYS A 117 -5.59 5.19 -1.60
C LYS A 117 -5.69 4.52 -0.24
N VAL A 118 -4.69 3.70 0.06
CA VAL A 118 -4.52 3.08 1.37
C VAL A 118 -3.33 3.73 2.04
N SER A 119 -3.52 4.28 3.24
CA SER A 119 -2.45 4.90 4.02
C SER A 119 -2.42 4.35 5.43
N LEU A 120 -1.22 4.09 5.93
CA LEU A 120 -1.02 3.80 7.35
C LEU A 120 -1.34 5.06 8.17
N ARG A 121 -2.02 4.88 9.31
CA ARG A 121 -2.37 6.00 10.17
C ARG A 121 -1.13 6.70 10.76
N PRO A 122 -1.13 8.05 10.82
CA PRO A 122 0.01 8.81 11.36
C PRO A 122 0.39 8.44 12.79
N SER A 123 -0.59 8.04 13.62
CA SER A 123 -0.37 7.60 15.01
C SER A 123 0.50 6.34 15.13
N LEU A 124 0.54 5.53 14.07
CA LEU A 124 1.31 4.28 13.98
C LEU A 124 2.60 4.44 13.16
N ALA A 125 2.77 5.57 12.47
CA ALA A 125 3.90 5.85 11.59
C ALA A 125 5.04 6.63 12.30
N GLN A 126 5.04 6.69 13.64
CA GLN A 126 5.81 7.63 14.49
C GLN A 126 7.33 7.77 14.21
N ASP A 127 7.96 6.86 13.46
CA ASP A 127 9.40 6.92 13.16
C ASP A 127 9.79 6.46 11.73
N SER A 128 8.81 6.32 10.83
CA SER A 128 9.04 5.80 9.48
C SER A 128 8.31 6.65 8.42
N ALA A 129 8.87 6.70 7.21
CA ALA A 129 8.22 7.38 6.09
C ALA A 129 6.77 6.88 5.94
N PRO A 130 5.79 7.79 5.73
CA PRO A 130 4.38 7.40 5.66
C PRO A 130 4.16 6.43 4.49
N ILE A 131 3.87 5.17 4.81
CA ILE A 131 3.59 4.14 3.82
C ILE A 131 2.18 4.39 3.28
N SER A 132 2.10 4.71 1.99
CA SER A 132 0.84 4.79 1.27
C SER A 132 0.93 4.08 -0.07
N TYR A 133 -0.15 3.41 -0.43
CA TYR A 133 -0.30 2.72 -1.69
C TYR A 133 -1.50 3.28 -2.43
N VAL A 134 -1.29 3.63 -3.70
CA VAL A 134 -2.33 4.19 -4.57
C VAL A 134 -2.50 3.27 -5.76
N LYS A 135 -3.75 2.89 -6.04
CA LYS A 135 -4.13 2.09 -7.19
C LYS A 135 -5.25 2.81 -7.94
N ARG A 136 -5.08 3.00 -9.24
CA ARG A 136 -6.12 3.46 -10.16
C ARG A 136 -6.52 2.30 -11.05
N THR A 137 -7.81 2.02 -11.16
CA THR A 137 -8.34 1.02 -12.09
C THR A 137 -9.46 1.63 -12.93
N ILE A 138 -9.60 1.13 -14.16
CA ILE A 138 -10.65 1.53 -15.10
C ILE A 138 -11.52 0.30 -15.33
N GLN A 139 -12.83 0.45 -15.14
CA GLN A 139 -13.80 -0.63 -15.28
C GLN A 139 -15.00 -0.13 -16.09
N LYS A 140 -15.46 -0.94 -17.04
CA LYS A 140 -16.74 -0.72 -17.70
C LYS A 140 -17.86 -1.30 -16.83
N LEU A 141 -18.91 -0.51 -16.59
CA LEU A 141 -20.13 -0.92 -15.90
C LEU A 141 -21.15 -1.53 -16.87
#